data_AF-A0A5B7CC81-F1
#
_entry.id   AF-A0A5B7CC81-F1
#
_cell.length_a   1.000
_cell.length_b   1.000
_cell.length_c   1.000
_cell.angle_alpha   90.00
_cell.angle_beta   90.00
_cell.angle_gamma   90.00
#
_symmetry.space_group_name_H-M   'P 1'
#
loop_
_entity.id
_entity.type
_entity.pdbx_description
1 polymer ?
#
loop_
_entity_poly.entity_id
_entity_poly.type
_entity_poly.pdbx_seq_one_letter_code
_entity_poly.pdbx_strand_id
1 'polypeptide(L)'
;NLNFWDNASTLAGEVDQPQKTFPLALFAAGILTCLGYLIPLVAATGALPLDQEKWVEGHFANVAEMIAGKWLKYWIEVGAVLSVIGLYEAQLSSAAYQILGMADIAVLPRFFGVRSKWFNTPWVGILLSTLIVLGVSFM
;
A
#
# COMPACT_ATOMS: atom_id res chain seq x y z
N ASN A 1 -10.22 1.38 -6.18
CA ASN A 1 -9.89 1.91 -4.85
C ASN A 1 -8.71 2.87 -5.00
N LEU A 2 -8.92 4.17 -4.74
CA LEU A 2 -7.91 5.24 -4.80
C LEU A 2 -7.60 5.81 -3.41
N ASN A 3 -7.86 5.05 -2.34
CA ASN A 3 -7.46 5.44 -0.99
C ASN A 3 -5.93 5.37 -0.85
N PHE A 4 -5.40 6.03 0.19
CA PHE A 4 -4.00 5.96 0.63
C PHE A 4 -2.96 6.70 -0.23
N TRP A 5 -3.39 7.48 -1.22
CA TRP A 5 -2.48 8.30 -2.03
C TRP A 5 -1.84 9.44 -1.21
N ASP A 6 -2.55 9.92 -0.20
CA ASP A 6 -2.10 10.92 0.76
C ASP A 6 -0.97 10.41 1.66
N ASN A 7 -0.88 9.10 1.92
CA ASN A 7 0.20 8.52 2.70
C ASN A 7 1.59 8.84 2.13
N ALA A 8 1.71 8.95 0.80
CA ALA A 8 2.96 9.31 0.14
C ALA A 8 3.50 10.67 0.65
N SER A 9 2.63 11.63 0.94
CA SER A 9 3.02 12.97 1.38
C SER A 9 3.73 12.98 2.74
N THR A 10 3.39 12.03 3.62
CA THR A 10 3.99 11.89 4.95
C THR A 10 5.47 11.53 4.90
N LEU A 11 5.89 10.90 3.80
CA LEU A 11 7.26 10.46 3.54
C LEU A 11 8.01 11.44 2.62
N ALA A 12 7.40 12.53 2.18
CA ALA A 12 8.00 13.46 1.22
C ALA A 12 9.33 14.07 1.71
N GLY A 13 9.50 14.22 3.03
CA GLY A 13 10.75 14.69 3.64
C GLY A 13 11.91 13.68 3.56
N GLU A 14 11.61 12.40 3.31
CA GLU A 14 12.60 11.33 3.18
C GLU A 14 12.95 11.02 1.71
N VAL A 15 12.34 11.73 0.75
CA VAL A 15 12.58 11.55 -0.69
C VAL A 15 13.71 12.46 -1.14
N ASP A 16 14.68 11.92 -1.89
CA ASP A 16 15.72 12.73 -2.52
C ASP A 16 15.15 13.60 -3.66
N GLN A 17 15.44 14.90 -3.64
CA GLN A 17 14.91 15.92 -4.56
C GLN A 17 13.37 15.84 -4.73
N PRO A 18 12.59 16.05 -3.64
CA PRO A 18 11.15 15.78 -3.65
C PRO A 18 10.39 16.60 -4.70
N GLN A 19 10.84 17.80 -5.04
CA GLN A 19 10.20 18.65 -6.05
C GLN A 19 10.22 18.05 -7.47
N LYS A 20 11.13 17.10 -7.75
CA LYS A 20 11.23 16.42 -9.05
C LYS A 20 10.80 14.96 -8.95
N THR A 21 11.30 14.25 -7.95
CA THR A 21 11.07 12.80 -7.79
C THR A 21 9.62 12.50 -7.42
N PHE A 22 9.04 13.28 -6.50
CA PHE A 22 7.69 13.05 -6.01
C PHE A 22 6.61 13.16 -7.10
N PRO A 23 6.53 14.25 -7.91
CA PRO A 23 5.52 14.35 -8.96
C PRO A 23 5.71 13.28 -10.05
N LEU A 24 6.95 12.92 -10.40
CA LEU A 24 7.22 11.88 -11.38
C LEU A 24 6.77 10.50 -10.88
N ALA A 25 7.11 10.17 -9.63
CA ALA A 25 6.72 8.90 -9.01
C ALA A 25 5.21 8.78 -8.88
N LEU A 26 4.51 9.83 -8.43
CA LEU A 26 3.05 9.85 -8.35
C LEU A 26 2.39 9.69 -9.71
N PHE A 27 2.89 10.36 -10.74
CA PHE A 27 2.35 10.24 -12.09
C PHE A 27 2.53 8.83 -12.65
N ALA A 28 3.72 8.25 -12.50
CA ALA A 28 4.01 6.87 -12.92
C ALA A 28 3.16 5.84 -12.15
N ALA A 29 3.03 5.99 -10.84
CA ALA A 29 2.14 5.17 -10.01
C ALA A 29 0.68 5.31 -10.46
N GLY A 30 0.25 6.50 -10.86
CA GLY A 30 -1.09 6.77 -11.38
C GLY A 30 -1.38 5.98 -12.65
N ILE A 31 -0.48 6.07 -13.62
CA ILE A 31 -0.57 5.30 -14.87
C ILE A 31 -0.60 3.80 -14.56
N LEU A 32 0.33 3.32 -13.72
CA LEU A 32 0.42 1.90 -13.38
C LEU A 32 -0.87 1.40 -12.69
N THR A 33 -1.45 2.21 -11.81
CA THR A 33 -2.72 1.92 -11.14
C THR A 33 -3.85 1.83 -12.16
N CYS A 34 -3.99 2.82 -13.04
CA CYS A 34 -5.01 2.81 -14.09
C CYS A 34 -4.90 1.55 -14.96
N LEU A 35 -3.69 1.19 -15.40
CA LEU A 35 -3.46 -0.02 -16.18
C LEU A 35 -3.78 -1.30 -15.38
N GLY A 36 -3.37 -1.35 -14.11
CA GLY A 36 -3.63 -2.47 -13.21
C GLY A 36 -5.12 -2.69 -12.90
N TYR A 37 -5.96 -1.66 -12.99
CA TYR A 37 -7.42 -1.80 -12.92
C TYR A 37 -8.03 -2.14 -14.28
N LEU A 38 -7.69 -1.40 -15.33
CA LEU A 38 -8.36 -1.50 -16.62
C LEU A 38 -8.05 -2.81 -17.35
N ILE A 39 -6.79 -3.25 -17.37
CA ILE A 39 -6.39 -4.44 -18.12
C ILE A 39 -7.07 -5.70 -17.58
N PRO A 40 -7.00 -6.03 -16.28
CA PRO A 40 -7.65 -7.22 -15.76
C PRO A 40 -9.18 -7.14 -15.86
N LEU A 41 -9.75 -5.95 -15.68
CA LEU A 41 -11.20 -5.75 -15.78
C LEU A 41 -11.70 -6.04 -17.19
N VAL A 42 -11.08 -5.44 -18.22
CA VAL A 42 -11.46 -5.65 -19.63
C VAL A 42 -11.20 -7.11 -20.05
N ALA A 43 -10.10 -7.72 -19.59
CA ALA A 43 -9.84 -9.13 -19.86
C ALA A 43 -10.91 -10.04 -19.24
N ALA A 44 -11.31 -9.78 -18.00
CA ALA A 44 -12.31 -10.58 -17.29
C ALA A 44 -13.70 -10.45 -17.93
N THR A 45 -14.17 -9.22 -18.17
CA THR A 45 -15.51 -8.97 -18.74
C THR A 45 -15.60 -9.28 -20.23
N GLY A 46 -14.47 -9.23 -20.96
CA GLY A 46 -14.41 -9.57 -22.37
C GLY A 46 -14.33 -11.08 -22.63
N ALA A 47 -13.72 -11.85 -21.73
CA ALA A 47 -13.52 -13.28 -21.91
C ALA A 47 -14.65 -14.15 -21.31
N LEU A 48 -15.38 -13.66 -20.31
CA LEU A 48 -16.38 -14.43 -19.58
C LEU A 48 -17.72 -13.68 -19.49
N PRO A 49 -18.85 -14.39 -19.50
CA PRO A 49 -20.15 -13.76 -19.29
C PRO A 49 -20.22 -13.14 -17.88
N LEU A 50 -20.82 -11.95 -17.80
CA LEU A 50 -20.93 -11.22 -16.54
C LEU A 50 -21.89 -11.93 -15.58
N ASP A 51 -21.34 -12.47 -14.50
CA ASP A 51 -22.07 -13.05 -13.38
C ASP A 51 -21.70 -12.30 -12.11
N GLN A 52 -22.53 -11.33 -11.74
CA GLN A 52 -22.23 -10.35 -10.69
C GLN A 52 -22.03 -10.99 -9.32
N GLU A 53 -22.67 -12.14 -9.04
CA GLU A 53 -22.55 -12.85 -7.76
C GLU A 53 -21.15 -13.40 -7.52
N LYS A 54 -20.39 -13.65 -8.59
CA LYS A 54 -19.02 -14.18 -8.50
C LYS A 54 -17.96 -13.10 -8.28
N TRP A 55 -18.29 -11.81 -8.39
CA TRP A 55 -17.36 -10.69 -8.23
C TRP A 55 -17.06 -10.40 -6.75
N VAL A 56 -16.46 -11.39 -6.10
CA VAL A 56 -15.98 -11.32 -4.72
C VAL A 56 -14.45 -11.29 -4.68
N GLU A 57 -13.88 -11.15 -3.48
CA GLU A 57 -12.43 -11.18 -3.28
C GLU A 57 -11.80 -12.46 -3.86
N GLY A 58 -10.63 -12.30 -4.50
CA GLY A 58 -9.92 -13.41 -5.15
C GLY A 58 -10.50 -13.85 -6.50
N HIS A 59 -11.63 -13.29 -6.96
CA HIS A 59 -12.26 -13.73 -8.21
C HIS A 59 -11.33 -13.62 -9.43
N PHE A 60 -10.49 -12.58 -9.51
CA PHE A 60 -9.53 -12.41 -10.61
C PHE A 60 -8.56 -13.59 -10.77
N ALA A 61 -8.18 -14.27 -9.68
CA ALA A 61 -7.32 -15.46 -9.75
C ALA A 61 -8.06 -16.65 -10.40
N ASN A 62 -9.35 -16.82 -10.07
CA ASN A 62 -10.21 -17.83 -10.70
C ASN A 62 -10.46 -17.51 -12.18
N VAL A 63 -10.69 -16.24 -12.51
CA VAL A 63 -10.81 -15.76 -13.91
C VAL A 63 -9.54 -16.07 -14.69
N ALA A 64 -8.37 -15.81 -14.12
CA ALA A 64 -7.11 -16.14 -14.76
C ALA A 64 -6.90 -17.64 -14.98
N GLU A 65 -7.35 -18.48 -14.05
CA GLU A 65 -7.35 -19.94 -14.24
C GLU A 65 -8.21 -20.34 -15.44
N MET A 66 -9.41 -19.77 -15.57
CA MET A 66 -10.32 -20.08 -16.68
C MET A 66 -9.80 -19.59 -18.03
N ILE A 67 -9.10 -18.45 -18.09
CA ILE A 67 -8.60 -17.87 -19.34
C ILE A 67 -7.26 -18.48 -19.78
N ALA A 68 -6.30 -18.62 -18.86
CA ALA A 68 -4.91 -18.94 -19.17
C ALA A 68 -4.36 -20.17 -18.44
N GLY A 69 -5.13 -20.75 -17.51
CA GLY A 69 -4.75 -21.92 -16.73
C GLY A 69 -4.13 -21.61 -15.36
N LYS A 70 -3.86 -22.69 -14.61
CA LYS A 70 -3.42 -22.63 -13.20
C LYS A 70 -2.13 -21.87 -12.94
N TRP A 71 -1.23 -21.80 -13.91
CA TRP A 71 0.04 -21.09 -13.75
C TRP A 71 -0.20 -19.59 -13.48
N LEU A 72 -1.14 -18.96 -14.21
CA LEU A 72 -1.43 -17.53 -14.06
C LEU A 72 -2.18 -17.26 -12.75
N LYS A 73 -3.06 -18.18 -12.34
CA LYS A 73 -3.71 -18.14 -11.03
C LYS A 73 -2.70 -18.00 -9.90
N TYR A 74 -1.70 -18.89 -9.85
CA TYR A 74 -0.69 -18.86 -8.79
C TYR A 74 0.10 -17.55 -8.78
N TRP A 75 0.43 -16.99 -9.96
CA TRP A 75 1.10 -15.69 -10.02
C TRP A 75 0.23 -14.55 -9.49
N ILE A 76 -1.08 -14.56 -9.79
CA ILE A 76 -2.01 -13.55 -9.27
C ILE A 76 -2.18 -13.70 -7.75
N GLU A 77 -2.30 -14.92 -7.23
CA GLU A 77 -2.42 -15.16 -5.78
C GLU A 77 -1.16 -14.71 -5.04
N VAL A 78 0.03 -15.05 -5.53
CA VAL A 78 1.30 -14.59 -4.96
C VAL A 78 1.41 -13.07 -5.04
N GLY A 79 1.06 -12.48 -6.19
CA GLY A 79 1.04 -11.03 -6.38
C GLY A 79 0.06 -10.33 -5.43
N ALA A 80 -1.11 -10.92 -5.17
CA ALA A 80 -2.08 -10.40 -4.22
C ALA A 80 -1.53 -10.40 -2.79
N VAL A 81 -0.90 -11.50 -2.35
CA VAL A 81 -0.26 -11.56 -1.02
C VAL A 81 0.83 -10.51 -0.88
N LEU A 82 1.73 -10.39 -1.87
CA LEU A 82 2.78 -9.38 -1.87
C LEU A 82 2.22 -7.95 -1.88
N SER A 83 1.11 -7.72 -2.60
CA SER A 83 0.44 -6.42 -2.63
C SER A 83 -0.14 -6.04 -1.28
N VAL A 84 -0.75 -6.98 -0.55
CA VAL A 84 -1.27 -6.73 0.81
C VAL A 84 -0.14 -6.40 1.78
N ILE A 85 0.98 -7.15 1.73
CA ILE A 85 2.17 -6.87 2.54
C ILE A 85 2.70 -5.46 2.25
N GLY A 86 2.85 -5.11 0.97
CA GLY A 86 3.33 -3.78 0.58
C GLY A 86 2.39 -2.65 1.02
N LEU A 87 1.08 -2.86 0.91
CA LEU A 87 0.08 -1.88 1.37
C LEU A 87 0.15 -1.67 2.88
N TYR A 88 0.30 -2.76 3.64
CA TYR A 88 0.46 -2.71 5.08
C TYR A 88 1.72 -1.92 5.49
N GLU A 89 2.87 -2.24 4.90
CA GLU A 89 4.13 -1.55 5.17
C GLU A 89 4.08 -0.05 4.82
N ALA A 90 3.44 0.30 3.70
CA ALA A 90 3.24 1.70 3.31
C ALA A 90 2.38 2.46 4.32
N GLN A 91 1.29 1.85 4.79
CA GLN A 91 0.40 2.46 5.78
C GLN A 91 1.05 2.59 7.15
N LEU A 92 1.78 1.55 7.60
CA LEU A 92 2.52 1.56 8.84
C LEU A 92 3.60 2.64 8.84
N SER A 93 4.35 2.73 7.73
CA SER A 93 5.36 3.78 7.54
C SER A 93 4.73 5.16 7.62
N SER A 94 3.60 5.37 6.93
CA SER A 94 2.91 6.66 6.95
C SER A 94 2.49 7.08 8.37
N ALA A 95 1.90 6.16 9.15
CA ALA A 95 1.52 6.43 10.53
C ALA A 95 2.74 6.79 11.41
N ALA A 96 3.84 6.07 11.26
CA ALA A 96 5.07 6.32 12.02
C ALA A 96 5.67 7.71 11.69
N TYR A 97 5.69 8.09 10.41
CA TYR A 97 6.21 9.40 9.98
C TYR A 97 5.27 10.56 10.32
N GLN A 98 3.95 10.35 10.40
CA GLN A 98 3.03 11.34 10.94
C GLN A 98 3.30 11.62 12.42
N ILE A 99 3.53 10.58 13.23
CA ILE A 99 3.89 10.72 14.65
C ILE A 99 5.18 11.51 14.80
N LEU A 100 6.18 11.19 13.98
CA LEU A 100 7.44 11.93 13.93
C LEU A 100 7.21 13.40 13.59
N GLY A 101 6.46 13.69 12.52
CA GLY A 101 6.15 15.06 12.11
C GLY A 101 5.44 15.86 13.20
N MET A 102 4.50 15.23 13.94
CA MET A 102 3.86 15.86 15.11
C MET A 102 4.83 16.15 16.26
N ALA A 103 5.82 15.30 16.48
CA ALA A 103 6.86 15.54 17.48
C ALA A 103 7.80 16.69 17.07
N ASP A 104 8.11 16.81 15.78
CA ASP A 104 8.99 17.85 15.25
C ASP A 104 8.39 19.27 15.39
N ILE A 105 7.06 19.39 15.27
CA ILE A 105 6.33 20.65 15.50
C ILE A 105 5.87 20.86 16.96
N ALA A 106 6.39 20.06 17.90
CA ALA A 106 6.09 20.11 19.34
C ALA A 106 4.60 19.89 19.71
N VAL A 107 3.83 19.23 18.84
CA VAL A 107 2.46 18.75 19.16
C VAL A 107 2.52 17.51 20.06
N LEU A 108 3.52 16.64 19.84
CA LEU A 108 3.79 15.49 20.70
C LEU A 108 5.09 15.66 21.51
N PRO A 109 5.24 14.95 22.65
CA PRO A 109 6.49 14.91 23.40
C PRO A 109 7.68 14.51 22.53
N ARG A 110 8.85 15.11 22.80
CA ARG A 110 10.10 14.86 22.05
C ARG A 110 10.52 13.39 21.96
N PHE A 111 10.05 12.55 22.88
CA PHE A 111 10.26 11.11 22.85
C PHE A 111 9.77 10.45 21.55
N PHE A 112 8.66 10.93 20.98
CA PHE A 112 8.11 10.42 19.72
C PHE A 112 8.93 10.83 18.48
N GLY A 113 9.80 11.83 18.62
CA GLY A 113 10.70 12.29 17.56
C GLY A 113 12.04 11.53 17.50
N VAL A 114 12.25 10.54 18.36
CA VAL A 114 13.52 9.81 18.43
C VAL A 114 13.68 8.89 17.22
N ARG A 115 14.71 9.16 16.41
CA ARG A 115 15.13 8.31 15.29
C ARG A 115 16.14 7.25 15.71
N SER A 116 16.12 6.10 15.04
CA SER A 116 17.08 5.00 15.24
C SER A 116 18.48 5.42 14.78
N LYS A 117 19.52 5.09 15.56
CA LYS A 117 20.91 5.44 15.22
C LYS A 117 21.44 4.70 14.00
N TRP A 118 20.92 3.51 13.70
CA TRP A 118 21.43 2.67 12.62
C TRP A 118 20.74 2.94 11.28
N PHE A 119 19.43 3.22 11.32
CA PHE A 119 18.60 3.38 10.11
C PHE A 119 18.03 4.79 9.91
N ASN A 120 18.17 5.68 10.89
CA ASN A 120 17.57 7.02 10.89
C ASN A 120 16.03 7.06 10.76
N THR A 121 15.35 5.98 11.18
CA THR A 121 13.88 5.83 11.11
C THR A 121 13.18 6.06 12.47
N PRO A 122 11.91 6.51 12.49
CA PRO A 122 11.17 6.76 13.74
C PRO A 122 10.68 5.48 14.42
N TRP A 123 11.56 4.81 15.16
CA TRP A 123 11.28 3.50 15.77
C TRP A 123 10.15 3.51 16.81
N VAL A 124 9.98 4.63 17.55
CA VAL A 124 8.88 4.78 18.52
C VAL A 124 7.52 4.81 17.82
N GLY A 125 7.43 5.55 16.71
CA GLY A 125 6.23 5.60 15.88
C GLY A 125 5.88 4.21 15.31
N ILE A 126 6.89 3.50 14.78
CA ILE A 126 6.72 2.12 14.28
C ILE A 126 6.19 1.21 15.38
N LEU A 127 6.85 1.16 16.55
CA LEU A 127 6.41 0.31 17.67
C LEU A 127 5.00 0.65 18.13
N LEU A 128 4.68 1.93 18.30
CA LEU A 128 3.35 2.35 18.76
C LEU A 128 2.28 1.91 17.76
N SER A 129 2.47 2.20 16.47
CA SER A 129 1.53 1.81 15.43
C SER A 129 1.37 0.29 15.35
N THR A 130 2.46 -0.48 15.42
CA THR A 130 2.39 -1.95 15.43
C THR A 130 1.66 -2.49 16.67
N LEU A 131 1.91 -1.95 17.87
CA LEU A 131 1.23 -2.38 19.09
C LEU A 131 -0.27 -2.09 19.04
N ILE A 132 -0.68 -0.93 18.51
CA ILE A 132 -2.09 -0.59 18.32
C ILE A 132 -2.74 -1.57 17.34
N VAL A 133 -2.12 -1.82 16.19
CA VAL A 133 -2.62 -2.77 15.19
C VAL A 133 -2.75 -4.17 15.80
N LEU A 134 -1.75 -4.66 16.52
CA LEU A 134 -1.82 -5.96 17.19
C LEU A 134 -2.94 -6.00 18.23
N GLY A 135 -3.07 -4.96 19.06
CA GLY A 135 -4.11 -4.89 20.09
C GLY A 135 -5.53 -4.90 19.52
N VAL A 136 -5.75 -4.17 18.42
CA VAL A 136 -7.06 -4.08 17.75
C VAL A 136 -7.34 -5.32 16.90
N SER A 137 -6.31 -5.96 16.33
CA SER A 137 -6.48 -7.14 15.47
C SER A 137 -7.14 -8.34 16.15
N PHE A 138 -7.13 -8.39 17.49
CA PHE A 138 -7.74 -9.47 18.27
C PHE A 138 -9.09 -9.10 18.90
N MET A 139 -9.63 -7.91 18.59
CA MET A 139 -10.98 -7.48 19.00
C MET A 139 -11.98 -7.69 17.85
#